data_AF-A0A3D4G0V4-F1
#
_entry.id   AF-A0A3D4G0V4-F1
#
_cell.length_a   1.000
_cell.length_b   1.000
_cell.length_c   1.000
_cell.angle_alpha   90.00
_cell.angle_beta   90.00
_cell.angle_gamma   90.00
#
_symmetry.space_group_name_H-M   'P 1'
#
loop_
_entity.id
_entity.type
_entity.pdbx_description
1 polymer ?
#
loop_
_entity_poly.entity_id
_entity_poly.type
_entity_poly.pdbx_seq_one_letter_code
_entity_poly.pdbx_strand_id
1 'polypeptide(L)'
;MLNYIWAGLIVSSLLFAVGYDVRDMRLDRYRNGEPLPVELAFPEGYDSAARRVPVQVMINGDEYGRLYGTEARPQRRYFGYLSTSQEGAQVRFEAGSAFPEPLATIARISKSNEDELQGTLVTFTAPESLQSSPGSSASEALLVAPATVRN
;
A
#
# COMPACT_ATOMS: atom_id res chain seq x y z
N MET A 1 14.08 46.87 23.65
CA MET A 1 12.67 46.45 23.62
C MET A 1 12.34 45.46 22.49
N LEU A 2 13.32 44.83 21.83
CA LEU A 2 13.08 43.93 20.69
C LEU A 2 12.98 42.44 21.12
N ASN A 3 13.62 42.07 22.24
CA ASN A 3 13.79 40.66 22.65
C ASN A 3 12.48 39.96 23.06
N TYR A 4 11.56 40.69 23.69
CA TYR A 4 10.27 40.12 24.12
C TYR A 4 9.31 39.87 22.97
N ILE A 5 9.38 40.67 21.91
CA ILE A 5 8.58 40.47 20.69
C ILE A 5 9.07 39.19 20.00
N TRP A 6 10.38 39.03 19.81
CA TRP A 6 10.96 37.81 19.26
C TRP A 6 10.63 36.58 20.11
N ALA A 7 10.76 36.68 21.44
CA ALA A 7 10.41 35.59 22.33
C ALA A 7 8.92 35.20 22.20
N GLY A 8 8.01 36.18 22.14
CA GLY A 8 6.58 35.94 21.95
C GLY A 8 6.27 35.25 20.62
N LEU A 9 6.92 35.67 19.52
CA LEU A 9 6.77 35.06 18.20
C LEU A 9 7.29 33.62 18.18
N ILE A 10 8.46 33.34 18.79
CA ILE A 10 9.04 32.00 18.88
C ILE A 10 8.15 31.06 19.70
N VAL A 11 7.69 31.51 20.87
CA VAL A 11 6.83 30.67 21.73
C VAL A 11 5.49 30.39 21.06
N SER A 12 4.90 31.38 20.41
CA SER A 12 3.61 31.22 19.72
C SER A 12 3.73 30.30 18.51
N SER A 13 4.80 30.40 17.72
CA SER A 13 5.01 29.50 16.58
C SER A 13 5.26 28.06 17.03
N LEU A 14 6.00 27.85 18.12
CA LEU A 14 6.22 26.53 18.69
C LEU A 14 4.90 25.89 19.18
N LEU A 15 4.07 26.65 19.90
CA LEU A 15 2.76 26.18 20.36
C LEU A 15 1.84 25.80 19.19
N PHE A 16 1.84 26.60 18.12
CA PHE A 16 1.07 26.29 16.91
C PHE A 16 1.58 25.02 16.21
N ALA A 17 2.90 24.89 16.06
CA ALA A 17 3.53 23.73 15.43
C ALA A 17 3.22 22.44 16.20
N VAL A 18 3.44 22.42 17.51
CA VAL A 18 3.16 21.26 18.36
C VAL A 18 1.66 20.94 18.37
N GLY A 19 0.80 21.96 18.47
CA GLY A 19 -0.65 21.77 18.44
C GLY A 19 -1.14 21.15 17.13
N TYR A 20 -0.58 21.57 15.99
CA TYR A 20 -0.89 21.00 14.68
C TYR A 20 -0.40 19.56 14.56
N ASP A 21 0.84 19.30 15.00
CA ASP A 21 1.46 17.98 14.96
C ASP A 21 0.68 16.94 15.78
N VAL A 22 0.35 17.28 17.03
CA VAL A 22 -0.45 16.41 17.90
C VAL A 22 -1.84 16.15 17.32
N ARG A 23 -2.46 17.17 16.70
CA ARG A 23 -3.77 17.01 16.06
C ARG A 23 -3.71 16.03 14.89
N ASP A 24 -2.67 16.11 14.06
CA ASP A 24 -2.51 15.23 12.92
C ASP A 24 -2.29 13.78 13.36
N MET A 25 -1.39 13.56 14.32
CA MET A 25 -1.16 12.24 14.92
C MET A 25 -2.42 11.63 15.55
N ARG A 26 -3.26 12.45 16.19
CA ARG A 26 -4.53 11.97 16.79
C ARG A 26 -5.59 11.61 15.77
N LEU A 27 -5.63 12.31 14.64
CA LEU A 27 -6.60 12.02 13.59
C LEU A 27 -6.23 10.77 12.79
N ASP A 28 -4.92 10.48 12.67
CA ASP A 28 -4.36 9.32 11.97
C ASP A 28 -5.11 9.01 10.66
N ARG A 29 -5.29 10.06 9.85
CA ARG A 29 -6.14 10.03 8.65
C ARG A 29 -5.70 8.98 7.66
N TYR A 30 -4.39 8.73 7.60
CA TYR A 30 -3.76 7.80 6.66
C TYR A 30 -3.55 6.41 7.26
N ARG A 31 -3.97 6.18 8.51
CA ARG A 31 -3.84 4.90 9.21
C ARG A 31 -2.41 4.35 9.13
N ASN A 32 -1.44 5.22 9.43
CA ASN A 32 -0.04 4.91 9.20
C ASN A 32 0.39 3.72 10.07
N GLY A 33 0.77 2.61 9.43
CA GLY A 33 1.16 1.38 10.11
C GLY A 33 0.05 0.36 10.32
N GLU A 34 -1.20 0.70 10.03
CA GLU A 34 -2.28 -0.28 9.95
C GLU A 34 -2.30 -0.91 8.55
N PRO A 35 -2.18 -2.25 8.45
CA PRO A 35 -1.99 -2.88 7.16
C PRO A 35 -3.34 -3.03 6.43
N LEU A 36 -3.40 -2.65 5.15
CA LEU A 36 -4.58 -2.77 4.29
C LEU A 36 -4.71 -4.21 3.76
N PRO A 37 -5.83 -4.92 4.03
CA PRO A 37 -6.06 -6.24 3.45
C PRO A 37 -6.24 -6.16 1.94
N VAL A 38 -5.54 -7.04 1.21
CA VAL A 38 -5.65 -7.18 -0.24
C VAL A 38 -5.62 -8.65 -0.63
N GLU A 39 -6.17 -8.97 -1.79
CA GLU A 39 -5.97 -10.28 -2.42
C GLU A 39 -5.07 -10.10 -3.64
N LEU A 40 -4.08 -10.97 -3.78
CA LEU A 40 -3.17 -10.99 -4.92
C LEU A 40 -3.56 -12.12 -5.85
N ALA A 41 -3.91 -11.79 -7.09
CA ALA A 41 -4.15 -12.76 -8.14
C ALA A 41 -2.95 -12.83 -9.10
N PHE A 42 -2.50 -14.04 -9.42
CA PHE A 42 -1.34 -14.28 -10.31
C PHE A 42 -1.84 -14.79 -11.68
N PRO A 43 -2.11 -13.90 -12.66
CA PRO A 43 -2.70 -14.31 -13.93
C PRO A 43 -1.78 -15.21 -14.76
N GLU A 44 -0.46 -15.05 -14.64
CA GLU A 44 0.55 -15.81 -15.38
C GLU A 44 1.15 -16.95 -14.54
N GLY A 45 0.63 -17.17 -13.34
CA GLY A 45 1.21 -18.08 -12.35
C GLY A 45 2.25 -17.42 -11.44
N TYR A 46 2.74 -18.17 -10.46
CA TYR A 46 3.70 -17.70 -9.46
C TYR A 46 5.05 -18.40 -9.63
N ASP A 47 6.06 -17.65 -10.07
CA ASP A 47 7.46 -18.08 -10.09
C ASP A 47 8.24 -17.41 -8.96
N SER A 48 8.63 -18.20 -7.95
CA SER A 48 9.41 -17.71 -6.81
C SER A 48 10.86 -17.33 -7.16
N ALA A 49 11.39 -17.80 -8.29
CA ALA A 49 12.73 -17.44 -8.77
C ALA A 49 12.73 -16.13 -9.56
N ALA A 50 11.58 -15.71 -10.07
CA ALA A 50 11.45 -14.45 -10.79
C ALA A 50 11.55 -13.27 -9.81
N ARG A 51 12.40 -12.28 -10.16
CA ARG A 51 12.54 -11.05 -9.35
C ARG A 51 11.26 -10.21 -9.35
N ARG A 52 10.49 -10.24 -10.45
CA ARG A 52 9.23 -9.51 -10.61
C ARG A 52 8.19 -10.48 -11.16
N VAL A 53 7.12 -10.69 -10.40
CA VAL A 53 5.98 -11.53 -10.81
C VAL A 53 4.78 -10.61 -11.07
N PRO A 54 4.17 -10.63 -12.26
CA PRO A 54 2.98 -9.81 -12.53
C PRO A 54 1.80 -10.26 -11.65
N VAL A 55 1.11 -9.29 -11.05
CA VAL A 55 -0.03 -9.55 -10.16
C VAL A 55 -1.18 -8.59 -10.43
N GLN A 56 -2.38 -9.05 -10.10
CA GLN A 56 -3.56 -8.20 -9.93
C GLN A 56 -3.85 -8.06 -8.44
N VAL A 57 -3.81 -6.84 -7.94
CA VAL A 57 -4.13 -6.51 -6.55
C VAL A 57 -5.60 -6.19 -6.46
N MET A 58 -6.32 -6.92 -5.62
CA MET A 58 -7.74 -6.72 -5.36
C MET A 58 -7.91 -6.08 -3.99
N ILE A 59 -8.54 -4.91 -3.97
CA ILE A 59 -8.84 -4.18 -2.73
C ILE A 59 -10.34 -4.31 -2.48
N ASN A 60 -10.70 -4.88 -1.33
CA ASN A 60 -12.08 -4.96 -0.92
C ASN A 60 -12.57 -3.55 -0.51
N GLY A 61 -13.58 -3.04 -1.21
CA GLY A 61 -14.10 -1.71 -0.95
C GLY A 61 -14.68 -1.54 0.45
N ASP A 62 -15.29 -2.57 1.05
CA ASP A 62 -15.91 -2.50 2.38
C ASP A 62 -14.85 -2.49 3.49
N GLU A 63 -13.78 -3.24 3.32
CA GLU A 63 -12.62 -3.17 4.21
C GLU A 63 -11.89 -1.83 4.09
N TYR A 64 -11.71 -1.35 2.85
CA TYR A 64 -11.15 -0.04 2.58
C TYR A 64 -11.93 1.10 3.26
N GLY A 65 -13.26 1.11 3.07
CA GLY A 65 -14.13 2.13 3.65
C GLY A 65 -14.13 2.10 5.18
N ARG A 66 -14.10 0.90 5.79
CA ARG A 66 -13.98 0.75 7.25
C ARG A 66 -12.64 1.24 7.79
N LEU A 67 -11.54 0.90 7.13
CA LEU A 67 -10.19 1.29 7.54
C LEU A 67 -10.01 2.81 7.52
N TYR A 68 -10.36 3.44 6.40
CA TYR A 68 -10.15 4.87 6.19
C TYR A 68 -11.35 5.74 6.58
N GLY A 69 -12.47 5.15 7.02
CA GLY A 69 -13.68 5.89 7.37
C GLY A 69 -14.27 6.69 6.19
N THR A 70 -14.21 6.12 4.99
CA THR A 70 -14.62 6.80 3.73
C THR A 70 -15.67 6.00 2.97
N GLU A 71 -16.50 6.70 2.21
CA GLU A 71 -17.46 6.10 1.27
C GLU A 71 -16.83 5.83 -0.11
N ALA A 72 -15.63 6.37 -0.35
CA ALA A 72 -14.93 6.17 -1.62
C ALA A 72 -14.59 4.69 -1.81
N ARG A 73 -14.85 4.16 -3.01
CA ARG A 73 -14.61 2.76 -3.35
C ARG A 73 -13.45 2.65 -4.35
N PRO A 74 -12.39 1.90 -4.03
CA PRO A 74 -11.32 1.64 -4.98
C PRO A 74 -11.83 0.77 -6.12
N GLN A 75 -11.06 0.74 -7.21
CA GLN A 75 -11.29 -0.23 -8.27
C GLN A 75 -11.12 -1.64 -7.70
N ARG A 76 -11.90 -2.59 -8.22
CA ARG A 76 -11.83 -3.99 -7.74
C ARG A 76 -10.48 -4.64 -8.02
N ARG A 77 -9.75 -4.17 -9.04
CA ARG A 77 -8.49 -4.78 -9.49
C ARG A 77 -7.53 -3.68 -9.95
N TYR A 78 -6.29 -3.78 -9.50
CA TYR A 78 -5.17 -2.95 -9.94
C TYR A 78 -4.09 -3.86 -10.50
N PHE A 79 -3.47 -3.46 -11.61
CA PHE A 79 -2.31 -4.17 -12.12
C PHE A 79 -1.04 -3.72 -11.38
N GLY A 80 -0.09 -4.63 -11.30
CA GLY A 80 1.17 -4.39 -10.62
C GLY A 80 2.11 -5.59 -10.73
N TYR A 81 3.15 -5.56 -9.93
CA TYR A 81 4.08 -6.66 -9.81
C TYR A 81 4.51 -6.86 -8.35
N LEU A 82 4.71 -8.12 -8.01
CA LEU A 82 5.31 -8.54 -6.76
C LEU A 82 6.82 -8.61 -6.95
N SER A 83 7.56 -7.93 -6.08
CA SER A 83 9.01 -8.01 -6.00
C SER A 83 9.40 -8.64 -4.67
N THR A 84 10.04 -9.81 -4.71
CA THR A 84 10.60 -10.45 -3.51
C THR A 84 12.06 -10.04 -3.38
N SER A 85 12.46 -9.59 -2.19
CA SER A 85 13.86 -9.31 -1.84
C SER A 85 14.21 -10.03 -0.53
N GLN A 86 15.48 -9.92 -0.09
CA GLN A 86 15.91 -10.45 1.20
C GLN A 86 15.20 -9.75 2.39
N GLU A 87 14.65 -8.55 2.18
CA GLU A 87 13.97 -7.74 3.19
C GLU A 87 12.47 -8.05 3.29
N GLY A 88 11.92 -8.78 2.31
CA GLY A 88 10.53 -9.18 2.28
C GLY A 88 9.90 -9.13 0.88
N ALA A 89 8.59 -9.36 0.83
CA ALA A 89 7.81 -9.22 -0.39
C ALA A 89 7.18 -7.82 -0.46
N GLN A 90 7.36 -7.14 -1.58
CA GLN A 90 6.79 -5.82 -1.85
C GLN A 90 5.85 -5.91 -3.05
N VAL A 91 4.69 -5.30 -2.93
CA VAL A 91 3.79 -5.10 -4.06
C VAL A 91 4.00 -3.70 -4.61
N ARG A 92 4.09 -3.60 -5.93
CA ARG A 92 4.17 -2.33 -6.65
C ARG A 92 3.02 -2.25 -7.62
N PHE A 93 2.27 -1.17 -7.51
CA PHE A 93 1.15 -0.89 -8.40
C PHE A 93 1.64 -0.25 -9.68
N GLU A 94 0.93 -0.48 -10.79
CA GLU A 94 1.22 0.16 -12.06
C GLU A 94 1.17 1.69 -11.92
N ALA A 95 2.17 2.36 -12.49
CA ALA A 95 2.27 3.81 -12.47
C ALA A 95 1.01 4.46 -13.07
N GLY A 96 0.53 5.54 -12.44
CA GLY A 96 -0.67 6.24 -12.89
C GLY A 96 -2.00 5.54 -12.57
N SER A 97 -1.99 4.45 -11.78
CA SER A 97 -3.22 3.84 -11.24
C SER A 97 -4.09 4.87 -10.52
N ALA A 98 -5.37 4.95 -10.89
CA ALA A 98 -6.32 5.88 -10.30
C ALA A 98 -6.83 5.34 -8.95
N PHE A 99 -6.21 5.80 -7.86
CA PHE A 99 -6.65 5.51 -6.50
C PHE A 99 -7.67 6.55 -6.00
N PRO A 100 -8.66 6.17 -5.20
CA PRO A 100 -9.48 7.12 -4.44
C PRO A 100 -8.68 7.72 -3.27
N GLU A 101 -9.16 8.84 -2.70
CA GLU A 101 -8.66 9.29 -1.40
C GLU A 101 -9.03 8.29 -0.28
N PRO A 102 -8.19 8.12 0.76
CA PRO A 102 -6.88 8.78 0.96
C PRO A 102 -5.68 8.13 0.24
N LEU A 103 -5.85 6.98 -0.44
CA LEU A 103 -4.75 6.29 -1.14
C LEU A 103 -4.12 7.14 -2.26
N ALA A 104 -4.89 7.99 -2.93
CA ALA A 104 -4.36 8.92 -3.93
C ALA A 104 -3.28 9.83 -3.34
N THR A 105 -3.54 10.39 -2.15
CA THR A 105 -2.57 11.22 -1.44
C THR A 105 -1.36 10.38 -1.00
N ILE A 106 -1.58 9.16 -0.50
CA ILE A 106 -0.49 8.27 -0.10
C ILE A 106 0.41 7.92 -1.29
N ALA A 107 -0.19 7.57 -2.44
CA ALA A 107 0.54 7.29 -3.68
C ALA A 107 1.38 8.48 -4.15
N ARG A 108 0.87 9.71 -3.99
CA ARG A 108 1.62 10.91 -4.37
C ARG A 108 2.83 11.18 -3.47
N ILE A 109 2.73 10.87 -2.18
CA ILE A 109 3.78 11.15 -1.19
C ILE A 109 4.82 10.02 -1.16
N SER A 110 4.36 8.77 -1.23
CA SER A 110 5.18 7.56 -1.13
C SER A 110 5.55 6.96 -2.50
N LYS A 111 5.56 7.78 -3.55
CA LYS A 111 5.86 7.32 -4.91
C LYS A 111 7.31 6.85 -5.04
N SER A 112 7.48 5.79 -5.82
CA SER A 112 8.77 5.36 -6.37
C SER A 112 9.42 6.46 -7.22
N ASN A 113 10.71 6.30 -7.52
CA ASN A 113 11.35 7.03 -8.62
C ASN A 113 10.65 6.81 -9.98
N GLU A 114 9.88 5.73 -10.10
CA GLU A 114 9.10 5.35 -11.28
C GLU A 114 7.61 5.77 -11.20
N ASP A 115 7.25 6.67 -10.25
CA ASP A 115 5.87 7.15 -10.02
C ASP A 115 4.84 6.04 -9.65
N GLU A 116 5.34 4.94 -9.07
CA GLU A 116 4.55 3.80 -8.61
C GLU A 116 4.25 3.89 -7.11
N LEU A 117 3.04 3.50 -6.70
CA LEU A 117 2.75 3.22 -5.29
C LEU A 117 3.40 1.89 -4.91
N GLN A 118 4.08 1.87 -3.77
CA GLN A 118 4.72 0.67 -3.23
C GLN A 118 4.12 0.35 -1.87
N GLY A 119 4.07 -0.93 -1.53
CA GLY A 119 3.72 -1.35 -0.18
C GLY A 119 4.37 -2.67 0.19
N THR A 120 4.70 -2.81 1.47
CA THR A 120 5.35 -4.02 2.00
C THR A 120 4.30 -5.01 2.44
N LEU A 121 4.44 -6.27 2.04
CA LEU A 121 3.54 -7.33 2.48
C LEU A 121 3.97 -7.88 3.84
N VAL A 122 3.08 -7.79 4.83
CA VAL A 122 3.36 -8.29 6.20
C VAL A 122 2.88 -9.72 6.43
N THR A 123 1.81 -10.13 5.75
CA THR A 123 1.19 -11.46 5.89
C THR A 123 1.01 -12.11 4.51
N PHE A 124 2.10 -12.25 3.75
CA PHE A 124 2.05 -12.92 2.45
C PHE A 124 2.35 -14.41 2.61
N THR A 125 1.40 -15.24 2.20
CA THR A 125 1.63 -16.67 2.00
C THR A 125 1.77 -16.92 0.51
N ALA A 126 2.99 -17.27 0.07
CA ALA A 126 3.24 -17.59 -1.31
C ALA A 126 2.41 -18.82 -1.73
N PRO A 127 1.69 -18.77 -2.86
CA PRO A 127 1.08 -19.98 -3.41
C PRO A 127 2.19 -20.97 -3.79
N GLU A 128 1.91 -22.26 -3.65
CA GLU A 128 2.85 -23.32 -4.02
C GLU A 128 3.28 -23.10 -5.48
N SER A 129 4.58 -22.90 -5.71
CA SER A 129 5.09 -22.67 -7.05
C SER A 129 4.67 -23.84 -7.93
N LEU A 130 3.95 -23.58 -9.01
CA LEU A 130 3.70 -24.58 -10.05
C LEU A 130 5.03 -24.82 -10.78
N GLN A 131 5.98 -25.48 -10.11
CA GLN A 131 7.08 -26.14 -10.79
C GLN A 131 6.43 -27.18 -11.69
N SER A 132 6.55 -26.93 -12.99
CA SER A 132 6.13 -27.75 -14.12
C SER A 132 6.25 -29.25 -13.84
N SER A 133 5.18 -29.85 -13.31
CA SER A 133 4.94 -31.28 -13.49
C SER A 133 4.42 -31.47 -14.91
N PRO A 134 5.13 -32.18 -15.79
CA PRO A 134 4.65 -32.44 -17.15
C PRO A 134 3.54 -33.48 -17.05
N GLY A 135 2.29 -33.04 -16.93
CA GLY A 135 1.16 -33.98 -16.97
C GLY A 135 -0.13 -33.60 -16.26
N SER A 136 -0.32 -32.36 -15.81
CA SER A 136 -1.63 -31.96 -15.30
C SER A 136 -2.23 -30.87 -16.19
N SER A 137 -3.25 -31.26 -16.96
CA SER A 137 -4.20 -30.37 -17.62
C SER A 137 -4.93 -29.57 -16.54
N ALA A 138 -4.28 -28.55 -15.99
CA ALA A 138 -4.86 -27.71 -14.96
C ALA A 138 -5.65 -26.59 -15.64
N SER A 139 -6.96 -26.59 -15.39
CA SER A 139 -7.86 -25.46 -15.56
C SER A 139 -7.19 -24.14 -15.14
N GLU A 140 -7.55 -23.03 -15.79
CA GLU A 140 -7.23 -21.64 -15.44
C GLU A 140 -7.64 -21.29 -13.99
N ALA A 141 -6.99 -21.91 -13.00
CA ALA A 141 -7.14 -21.61 -11.60
C ALA A 141 -6.28 -20.38 -11.34
N LEU A 142 -6.91 -19.21 -11.39
CA LEU A 142 -6.34 -17.97 -10.88
C LEU A 142 -5.81 -18.23 -9.48
N LEU A 143 -4.49 -18.25 -9.30
CA LEU A 143 -3.88 -18.38 -7.99
C LEU A 143 -4.17 -17.08 -7.24
N VAL A 144 -4.91 -17.17 -6.13
CA VAL A 144 -5.25 -16.03 -5.27
C VAL A 144 -4.60 -16.24 -3.91
N ALA A 145 -3.78 -15.29 -3.47
CA ALA A 145 -3.15 -15.28 -2.16
C ALA A 145 -3.63 -14.08 -1.34
N PRO A 146 -4.14 -14.29 -0.11
CA PRO A 146 -4.42 -13.17 0.79
C PRO A 146 -3.11 -12.51 1.21
N ALA A 147 -3.11 -11.19 1.26
CA ALA A 147 -1.97 -10.43 1.74
C ALA A 147 -2.43 -9.17 2.48
N THR A 148 -1.51 -8.55 3.20
CA THR A 148 -1.79 -7.27 3.85
C THR A 148 -0.66 -6.31 3.54
N VAL A 149 -1.02 -5.16 2.98
CA VAL A 149 -0.08 -4.16 2.47
C VAL A 149 0.08 -3.06 3.51
N ARG A 150 1.32 -2.80 3.92
CA ARG A 150 1.67 -1.66 4.75
C ARG A 150 2.34 -0.60 3.88
N ASN A 151 1.83 0.62 3.97
CA ASN A 151 2.42 1.83 3.38
C ASN A 151 3.49 2.42 4.29
#